data_AF-R9AKL8-F1
#
_entry.id   AF-R9AKL8-F1
#
_cell.length_a   1.000
_cell.length_b   1.000
_cell.length_c   1.000
_cell.angle_alpha   90.00
_cell.angle_beta   90.00
_cell.angle_gamma   90.00
#
_symmetry.space_group_name_H-M   'P 1'
#
loop_
_entity.id
_entity.type
_entity.pdbx_description
1 polymer ?
#
loop_
_entity_poly.entity_id
_entity_poly.type
_entity_poly.pdbx_seq_one_letter_code
_entity_poly.pdbx_strand_id
1 'polypeptide(L)'
;MRLSTKIAVAFVTITLTLGGLYTYTHSTQTRNIVIPSTEQISRMNAESHDRYIVMFKETATDDEIHKYASQVESTGGKVTHPYTSNGIMKTFTGHIPQNLVSTLEGESPVEFVEKDSVVTTQ
;
A
#
# COMPACT_ATOMS: atom_id res chain seq x y z
N MET A 1 14.57 -12.02 10.78
CA MET A 1 15.95 -11.47 10.65
C MET A 1 15.95 -10.56 9.42
N ARG A 2 16.14 -9.24 9.58
CA ARG A 2 16.17 -8.29 8.44
C ARG A 2 17.51 -8.45 7.73
N LEU A 3 17.51 -8.82 6.45
CA LEU A 3 18.73 -8.95 5.66
C LEU A 3 19.16 -7.56 5.21
N SER A 4 20.29 -7.07 5.72
CA SER A 4 20.89 -5.81 5.30
C SER A 4 22.12 -6.06 4.44
N THR A 5 22.19 -5.40 3.28
CA THR A 5 23.32 -5.48 2.37
C THR A 5 24.05 -4.14 2.39
N LYS A 6 25.38 -4.17 2.51
CA LYS A 6 26.22 -2.97 2.40
C LYS A 6 26.57 -2.76 0.93
N ILE A 7 26.20 -1.61 0.38
CA ILE A 7 26.62 -1.19 -0.96
C ILE A 7 27.51 0.04 -0.80
N ALA A 8 28.66 0.04 -1.50
CA ALA A 8 29.56 1.18 -1.58
C ALA A 8 29.31 1.94 -2.89
N VAL A 9 29.07 3.24 -2.80
CA VAL A 9 28.96 4.14 -3.95
C VAL A 9 30.20 5.03 -3.94
N ALA A 10 30.93 5.07 -5.06
CA ALA A 10 32.12 5.88 -5.22
C ALA A 10 31.83 7.12 -6.06
N PHE A 11 32.18 8.30 -5.54
CA PHE A 11 32.14 9.57 -6.27
C PHE A 11 33.57 10.03 -6.51
N VAL A 12 33.88 10.33 -7.78
CA VAL A 12 35.12 10.99 -8.19
C VAL A 12 34.78 12.43 -8.52
N THR A 13 35.42 13.36 -7.83
CA THR A 13 35.30 14.79 -8.10
C THR A 13 36.62 15.32 -8.63
N ILE A 14 36.54 16.09 -9.72
CA ILE A 14 37.68 16.76 -10.35
C ILE A 14 37.48 18.25 -10.14
N THR A 15 38.38 18.88 -9.39
CA THR A 15 38.33 20.33 -9.15
C THR A 15 39.45 21.00 -9.92
N LEU A 16 39.10 22.02 -10.71
CA LEU A 16 40.07 22.87 -11.41
C LEU A 16 40.39 24.08 -10.54
N THR A 17 41.66 24.27 -10.22
CA THR A 17 42.13 25.49 -9.52
C THR A 17 42.73 26.48 -10.54
N LEU A 18 42.70 27.77 -10.22
CA LEU A 18 43.12 28.88 -11.11
C LEU A 18 44.58 28.82 -11.60
N GLY A 19 45.38 27.83 -11.19
CA GLY A 19 46.77 27.61 -11.60
C GLY A 19 47.01 26.35 -12.44
N GLY A 20 45.97 25.65 -12.91
CA GLY A 20 46.11 24.48 -13.80
C GLY A 20 46.47 23.16 -13.11
N LEU A 21 46.44 23.09 -11.77
CA LEU A 21 46.51 21.83 -11.04
C LEU A 21 45.13 21.17 -10.96
N TYR A 22 45.05 19.92 -11.41
CA TYR A 22 43.90 19.03 -11.24
C TYR A 22 44.05 18.24 -9.94
N THR A 23 43.10 18.39 -9.03
CA THR A 23 43.00 17.52 -7.86
C THR A 23 41.90 16.50 -8.08
N TYR A 24 42.25 15.22 -7.91
CA TYR A 24 41.30 14.11 -7.92
C TYR A 24 40.99 13.72 -6.49
N THR A 25 39.73 13.86 -6.09
CA THR A 25 39.25 13.37 -4.79
C THR A 25 38.32 12.18 -5.00
N HIS A 26 38.66 11.06 -4.34
CA HIS A 26 37.84 9.86 -4.31
C HIS A 26 37.11 9.80 -2.98
N SER A 27 35.77 9.75 -3.02
CA SER A 27 34.94 9.56 -1.83
C SER A 27 34.09 8.31 -2.00
N THR A 28 34.22 7.36 -1.08
CA THR A 28 33.37 6.18 -1.00
C THR A 28 32.35 6.35 0.11
N GLN A 29 31.06 6.36 -0.22
CA GLN A 29 29.98 6.35 0.76
C GLN A 29 29.39 4.93 0.86
N THR A 30 29.53 4.30 2.02
CA THR A 30 28.89 3.00 2.30
C THR A 30 27.49 3.24 2.85
N ARG A 31 26.46 2.71 2.17
CA ARG A 31 25.08 2.75 2.66
C ARG A 31 24.63 1.36 3.09
N ASN A 32 23.97 1.29 4.24
CA ASN A 32 23.24 0.11 4.65
C ASN A 32 21.87 0.13 3.96
N ILE A 33 21.63 -0.82 3.06
CA ILE A 33 20.32 -0.98 2.42
C ILE A 33 19.62 -2.16 3.08
N VAL A 34 18.41 -1.92 3.58
CA VAL A 34 17.52 -2.99 4.05
C VAL A 34 16.68 -3.41 2.86
N ILE A 35 16.84 -4.65 2.42
CA ILE A 35 16.01 -5.21 1.37
C ILE A 35 14.73 -5.73 2.05
N PRO A 36 13.53 -5.20 1.72
CA PRO A 36 12.29 -5.72 2.28
C PRO A 36 12.05 -7.15 1.80
N SER A 37 11.52 -8.01 2.65
CA SER A 37 11.12 -9.36 2.24
C SER A 37 9.94 -9.31 1.27
N THR A 38 9.71 -10.41 0.54
CA THR A 38 8.54 -10.55 -0.33
C THR A 38 7.24 -10.22 0.39
N GLU A 39 7.06 -10.72 1.62
CA GLU A 39 5.91 -10.40 2.48
C GLU A 39 5.77 -8.91 2.78
N GLN A 40 6.88 -8.22 3.05
CA GLN A 40 6.86 -6.79 3.29
C GLN A 40 6.50 -6.02 2.02
N ILE A 41 7.04 -6.43 0.87
CA ILE A 41 6.70 -5.84 -0.43
C ILE A 41 5.21 -6.04 -0.73
N SER A 42 4.68 -7.25 -0.56
CA SER A 42 3.26 -7.53 -0.78
C SER A 42 2.35 -6.67 0.10
N ARG A 43 2.69 -6.52 1.40
CA ARG A 43 1.95 -5.64 2.32
C ARG A 43 2.03 -4.18 1.92
N MET A 44 3.23 -3.69 1.57
CA MET A 44 3.42 -2.32 1.12
C MET A 44 2.63 -2.03 -0.17
N ASN A 45 2.59 -2.98 -1.11
CA ASN A 45 1.79 -2.86 -2.32
C ASN A 45 0.30 -2.82 -1.99
N ALA A 46 -0.18 -3.72 -1.13
CA ALA A 46 -1.58 -3.74 -0.74
C ALA A 46 -2.00 -2.46 0.00
N GLU A 47 -1.15 -1.94 0.90
CA GLU A 47 -1.38 -0.68 1.63
C GLU A 47 -1.19 0.58 0.78
N SER A 48 -0.59 0.47 -0.41
CA SER A 48 -0.42 1.61 -1.33
C SER A 48 -1.71 1.99 -2.06
N HIS A 49 -2.73 1.14 -2.03
CA HIS A 49 -4.03 1.46 -2.60
C HIS A 49 -4.82 2.43 -1.70
N ASP A 50 -5.73 3.18 -2.31
CA ASP A 50 -6.65 4.04 -1.57
C ASP A 50 -7.55 3.20 -0.65
N ARG A 51 -7.95 3.79 0.48
CA ARG A 51 -8.86 3.16 1.43
C ARG A 51 -10.31 3.42 1.05
N TYR A 52 -11.13 2.39 1.17
CA TYR A 52 -12.56 2.45 0.90
C TYR A 52 -13.36 1.78 2.00
N ILE A 53 -14.61 2.22 2.12
CA ILE A 53 -15.69 1.57 2.86
C ILE A 53 -16.61 0.94 1.81
N VAL A 54 -16.79 -0.38 1.89
CA VAL A 54 -17.73 -1.11 1.05
C VAL A 54 -18.97 -1.41 1.87
N MET A 55 -20.10 -0.89 1.44
CA MET A 55 -21.39 -1.07 2.10
C MET A 55 -22.26 -2.03 1.30
N PHE A 56 -22.89 -2.97 2.02
CA PHE A 56 -23.76 -3.98 1.45
C PHE A 56 -25.20 -3.73 1.86
N LYS A 57 -26.13 -4.12 0.98
CA LYS A 57 -27.56 -4.11 1.26
C LYS A 57 -27.88 -4.98 2.46
N GLU A 58 -28.98 -4.67 3.16
CA GLU A 58 -29.46 -5.49 4.28
C GLU A 58 -29.72 -6.95 3.91
N THR A 59 -30.07 -7.21 2.65
CA THR A 59 -30.31 -8.56 2.12
C THR A 59 -29.03 -9.38 1.89
N ALA A 60 -27.84 -8.77 1.95
CA ALA A 60 -26.59 -9.48 1.77
C ALA A 60 -26.39 -10.51 2.88
N THR A 61 -26.01 -11.73 2.50
CA THR A 61 -25.64 -12.78 3.44
C THR A 61 -24.21 -12.57 3.95
N ASP A 62 -23.92 -13.12 5.12
CA ASP A 62 -22.57 -13.07 5.69
C ASP A 62 -21.55 -13.69 4.72
N ASP A 63 -21.89 -14.80 4.08
CA ASP A 63 -21.01 -15.49 3.13
C ASP A 63 -20.69 -14.63 1.90
N GLU A 64 -21.66 -13.87 1.38
CA GLU A 64 -21.41 -12.92 0.28
C GLU A 64 -20.40 -11.85 0.70
N ILE A 65 -20.56 -11.28 1.88
CA ILE A 65 -19.65 -10.22 2.37
C ILE A 65 -18.23 -10.77 2.54
N HIS A 66 -18.08 -11.97 3.12
CA HIS A 66 -16.78 -12.62 3.26
C HIS A 66 -16.14 -12.98 1.91
N LYS A 67 -16.95 -13.36 0.91
CA LYS A 67 -16.48 -13.58 -0.46
C LYS A 67 -15.87 -12.31 -1.05
N TYR A 68 -16.55 -11.17 -0.93
CA TYR A 68 -16.02 -9.89 -1.43
C TYR A 68 -14.76 -9.44 -0.68
N ALA A 69 -14.71 -9.62 0.64
CA ALA A 69 -13.51 -9.36 1.43
C ALA A 69 -12.32 -10.23 0.94
N SER A 70 -12.56 -11.50 0.66
CA SER A 70 -11.55 -12.43 0.12
C SER A 70 -11.11 -12.06 -1.30
N GLN A 71 -12.04 -11.55 -2.12
CA GLN A 71 -11.73 -11.05 -3.45
C GLN A 71 -10.79 -9.84 -3.40
N VAL A 72 -10.96 -8.94 -2.43
CA VAL A 72 -10.06 -7.81 -2.22
C VAL A 72 -8.64 -8.31 -1.93
N GLU A 73 -8.47 -9.23 -0.98
CA GLU A 73 -7.14 -9.74 -0.62
C GLU A 73 -6.47 -10.51 -1.76
N SER A 74 -7.23 -11.37 -2.47
CA SER A 74 -6.71 -12.13 -3.61
C SER A 74 -6.34 -11.25 -4.82
N THR A 75 -6.94 -10.06 -4.94
CA THR A 75 -6.62 -9.08 -6.00
C THR A 75 -5.46 -8.15 -5.62
N GLY A 76 -4.79 -8.41 -4.48
CA GLY A 76 -3.66 -7.63 -4.00
C GLY A 76 -4.03 -6.44 -3.13
N GLY A 77 -5.30 -6.31 -2.72
CA GLY A 77 -5.76 -5.38 -1.70
C GLY A 77 -5.55 -5.90 -0.29
N LYS A 78 -6.07 -5.16 0.69
CA LYS A 78 -6.01 -5.52 2.11
C LYS A 78 -7.25 -5.06 2.85
N VAL A 79 -7.92 -5.98 3.55
CA VAL A 79 -9.00 -5.63 4.47
C VAL A 79 -8.39 -5.12 5.78
N THR A 80 -8.85 -3.97 6.24
CA THR A 80 -8.38 -3.31 7.48
C THR A 80 -9.37 -3.43 8.62
N HIS A 81 -10.67 -3.30 8.33
CA HIS A 81 -11.74 -3.62 9.27
C HIS A 81 -12.67 -4.64 8.61
N PRO A 82 -12.61 -5.90 9.05
CA PRO A 82 -13.47 -6.95 8.50
C PRO A 82 -14.92 -6.73 8.92
N TYR A 83 -15.83 -7.31 8.15
CA TYR A 83 -17.24 -7.39 8.50
C TYR A 83 -17.44 -8.12 9.84
N THR A 84 -18.38 -7.62 10.64
CA THR A 84 -18.81 -8.25 11.88
C THR A 84 -20.33 -8.43 11.82
N SER A 85 -20.81 -9.66 11.98
CA SER A 85 -22.23 -10.01 11.83
C SER A 85 -23.16 -9.32 12.84
N ASN A 86 -22.64 -8.94 14.01
CA ASN A 86 -23.36 -8.18 15.03
C ASN A 86 -23.19 -6.65 14.86
N GLY A 87 -22.63 -6.19 13.73
CA GLY A 87 -22.40 -4.78 13.46
C GLY A 87 -23.70 -4.03 13.12
N ILE A 88 -23.69 -2.71 13.30
CA ILE A 88 -24.81 -1.83 12.96
C ILE A 88 -25.02 -1.77 11.43
N MET A 89 -23.93 -1.89 10.65
CA MET A 89 -23.95 -1.85 9.20
C MET A 89 -23.19 -3.03 8.61
N LYS A 90 -23.71 -3.59 7.51
CA LYS A 90 -23.05 -4.64 6.73
C LYS A 90 -21.96 -4.00 5.87
N THR A 91 -20.78 -3.84 6.45
CA THR A 91 -19.65 -3.17 5.80
C THR A 91 -18.33 -3.89 6.07
N PHE A 92 -17.37 -3.68 5.20
CA PHE A 92 -15.95 -3.82 5.54
C PHE A 92 -15.18 -2.61 5.01
N THR A 93 -13.98 -2.38 5.54
CA THR A 93 -13.09 -1.32 5.05
C THR A 93 -11.71 -1.87 4.72
N GLY A 94 -11.07 -1.32 3.71
CA GLY A 94 -9.77 -1.82 3.27
C GLY A 94 -9.09 -0.95 2.23
N HIS A 95 -7.84 -1.27 1.95
CA HIS A 95 -7.11 -0.78 0.79
C HIS A 95 -7.54 -1.60 -0.43
N ILE A 96 -8.22 -0.96 -1.38
CA ILE A 96 -8.86 -1.65 -2.50
C ILE A 96 -8.23 -1.20 -3.83
N PRO A 97 -7.76 -2.14 -4.67
CA PRO A 97 -7.30 -1.80 -6.01
C PRO A 97 -8.37 -1.07 -6.83
N GLN A 98 -8.01 0.02 -7.51
CA GLN A 98 -8.96 0.88 -8.24
C GLN A 98 -9.79 0.12 -9.29
N ASN A 99 -9.17 -0.88 -9.94
CA ASN A 99 -9.84 -1.74 -10.91
C ASN A 99 -10.94 -2.61 -10.26
N LEU A 100 -10.80 -2.97 -8.98
CA LEU A 100 -11.81 -3.71 -8.24
C LEU A 100 -12.94 -2.80 -7.76
N VAL A 101 -12.63 -1.56 -7.34
CA VAL A 101 -13.65 -0.56 -6.93
C VAL A 101 -14.71 -0.37 -8.02
N SER A 102 -14.28 -0.18 -9.26
CA SER A 102 -15.19 0.03 -10.40
C SER A 102 -16.12 -1.17 -10.66
N THR A 103 -15.66 -2.38 -10.33
CA THR A 103 -16.47 -3.60 -10.43
C THR A 103 -17.50 -3.68 -9.29
N LEU A 104 -17.09 -3.32 -8.07
CA LEU A 104 -17.94 -3.42 -6.89
C LEU A 104 -19.14 -2.47 -6.93
N GLU A 105 -18.98 -1.25 -7.47
CA GLU A 105 -20.05 -0.24 -7.52
C GLU A 105 -21.29 -0.68 -8.31
N GLY A 106 -21.18 -1.68 -9.18
CA GLY A 106 -22.28 -2.18 -10.02
C GLY A 106 -22.85 -3.54 -9.62
N GLU A 107 -22.28 -4.22 -8.61
CA GLU A 107 -22.63 -5.60 -8.28
C GLU A 107 -23.60 -5.70 -7.09
N SER A 108 -24.68 -6.47 -7.23
CA SER A 108 -25.49 -6.86 -6.08
C SER A 108 -24.74 -7.95 -5.28
N PRO A 109 -24.67 -7.88 -3.94
CA PRO A 109 -25.47 -7.03 -3.05
C PRO A 109 -24.75 -5.78 -2.52
N VAL A 110 -23.71 -5.28 -3.18
CA VAL A 110 -23.09 -4.00 -2.84
C VAL A 110 -24.12 -2.88 -3.01
N GLU A 111 -24.19 -1.99 -2.02
CA GLU A 111 -25.07 -0.82 -2.02
C GLU A 111 -24.33 0.41 -2.51
N PHE A 112 -23.14 0.67 -1.95
CA PHE A 112 -22.20 1.67 -2.48
C PHE A 112 -20.77 1.39 -2.01
N VAL A 113 -19.82 2.04 -2.68
CA VAL A 113 -18.41 2.06 -2.32
C VAL A 113 -17.99 3.51 -2.15
N GLU A 114 -17.41 3.86 -1.00
CA GLU A 114 -17.00 5.22 -0.68
C GLU A 114 -15.51 5.26 -0.34
N LYS A 115 -14.80 6.26 -0.88
CA LYS A 115 -13.39 6.50 -0.52
C LYS A 115 -13.31 7.06 0.90
N ASP A 116 -12.53 6.42 1.75
CA ASP A 116 -12.32 6.83 3.13
C ASP A 116 -11.55 8.17 3.19
N SER A 117 -11.93 9.04 4.13
CA SER A 117 -11.45 10.42 4.21
C SER A 117 -11.01 10.79 5.63
N VAL A 118 -9.97 11.61 5.72
CA VAL A 118 -9.47 12.11 7.00
C VAL A 118 -10.38 13.23 7.49
N VAL A 119 -11.01 13.00 8.64
CA VAL A 119 -11.78 14.05 9.33
C VAL A 119 -10.81 14.98 10.08
N THR A 120 -10.99 16.29 9.92
CA THR A 120 -10.23 17.31 10.66
C THR A 120 -11.12 17.97 11.71
N THR A 121 -10.56 18.31 12.87
CA THR A 121 -11.26 19.08 13.90
C THR A 121 -11.25 20.55 13.54
N GLN A 122 -12.33 21.27 13.86
CA GLN A 122 -12.43 22.72 13.69
C GLN A 122 -11.92 23.47 14.92
#